data_AF-A0A1G5C3H5-F1
#
_entry.id   AF-A0A1G5C3H5-F1
#
_cell.length_a   1.000
_cell.length_b   1.000
_cell.length_c   1.000
_cell.angle_alpha   90.00
_cell.angle_beta   90.00
_cell.angle_gamma   90.00
#
_symmetry.space_group_name_H-M   'P 1'
#
loop_
_entity.id
_entity.type
_entity.pdbx_description
1 polymer ?
#
loop_
_entity_poly.entity_id
_entity_poly.type
_entity_poly.pdbx_seq_one_letter_code
_entity_poly.pdbx_strand_id
1 'polypeptide(L)' 'MSEQQLFPWEDAMMLGLSVLRWSPDQFWRATPRELFVAWEGLSGGRRVEPVVGSDLMRMMEAFPDANASS' A
#
# COMPACT_ATOMS: atom_id res chain seq x y z
N MET A 1 -5.44 -13.36 -5.65
CA MET A 1 -4.32 -12.92 -6.47
C MET A 1 -4.20 -11.41 -6.28
N SER A 2 -3.37 -10.95 -5.35
CA SER A 2 -3.14 -9.52 -5.19
C SER A 2 -2.26 -9.10 -6.37
N GLU A 3 -2.86 -8.46 -7.36
CA GLU A 3 -2.10 -7.76 -8.41
C GLU A 3 -1.07 -6.88 -7.71
N GLN A 4 0.18 -6.89 -8.17
CA GLN A 4 1.18 -5.95 -7.68
C GLN A 4 0.70 -4.56 -8.05
N GLN A 5 -0.08 -3.98 -7.15
CA GLN A 5 -0.83 -2.78 -7.39
C GLN A 5 0.19 -1.67 -7.54
N LEU A 6 0.25 -1.08 -8.73
CA LEU A 6 1.05 0.10 -8.99
C LEU A 6 0.79 1.13 -7.90
N PHE A 7 1.82 1.89 -7.54
CA PHE A 7 1.67 2.93 -6.53
C PHE A 7 0.46 3.82 -6.88
N PRO A 8 -0.49 4.01 -5.96
CA PRO A 8 -1.76 4.67 -6.24
C PRO A 8 -1.57 6.19 -6.34
N TRP A 9 -1.11 6.65 -7.50
CA TRP A 9 -0.80 8.06 -7.75
C TRP A 9 -2.02 8.97 -7.63
N GLU A 10 -3.20 8.51 -8.04
CA GLU A 10 -4.43 9.31 -7.97
C GLU A 10 -4.80 9.62 -6.51
N ASP A 11 -4.80 8.61 -5.63
CA ASP A 11 -5.07 8.77 -4.21
C ASP A 11 -4.02 9.64 -3.52
N ALA A 12 -2.73 9.44 -3.87
CA ALA A 12 -1.64 10.23 -3.33
C ALA A 12 -1.77 11.72 -3.71
N MET A 13 -2.11 12.03 -4.97
CA MET A 13 -2.31 13.41 -5.43
C MET A 13 -3.57 14.03 -4.83
N MET A 14 -4.67 13.27 -4.70
CA MET A 14 -5.89 13.73 -4.04
C MET A 14 -5.61 14.09 -2.58
N LEU A 15 -4.89 13.22 -1.85
CA LEU A 15 -4.47 13.45 -0.48
C LEU A 15 -3.60 14.71 -0.36
N GLY A 16 -2.50 14.76 -1.12
CA GLY A 16 -1.50 15.81 -1.02
C GLY A 16 -2.01 17.18 -1.47
N LEU A 17 -2.60 17.25 -2.67
CA LEU A 17 -2.95 18.52 -3.30
C LEU A 17 -4.33 19.03 -2.87
N SER A 18 -5.28 18.15 -2.53
CA SER A 18 -6.65 18.55 -2.17
C SER A 18 -6.90 18.55 -0.67
N VAL A 19 -6.59 17.45 0.03
CA VAL A 19 -6.91 17.29 1.47
C VAL A 19 -5.91 18.04 2.35
N LEU A 20 -4.61 17.82 2.13
CA LEU A 20 -3.52 18.46 2.88
C LEU A 20 -3.22 19.89 2.38
N ARG A 21 -3.74 20.25 1.19
CA ARG A 21 -3.51 21.54 0.52
C ARG A 21 -2.03 21.88 0.34
N TRP A 22 -1.19 20.87 0.12
CA TRP A 22 0.22 21.10 -0.20
C TRP A 22 0.35 21.76 -1.56
N SER A 23 1.38 22.60 -1.70
CA SER A 23 1.80 23.02 -3.03
C SER A 23 2.36 21.82 -3.80
N PRO A 24 2.33 21.84 -5.15
CA PRO A 24 2.94 20.77 -5.94
C PRO A 24 4.41 20.52 -5.57
N ASP A 25 5.17 21.58 -5.23
CA ASP A 25 6.56 21.46 -4.80
C ASP A 25 6.71 20.70 -3.47
N GLN A 26 5.84 20.99 -2.49
CA GLN A 26 5.80 20.23 -1.23
C GLN A 26 5.43 18.77 -1.45
N PHE A 27 4.46 18.50 -2.32
CA PHE A 27 4.06 17.13 -2.65
C PHE A 27 5.20 16.32 -3.26
N TRP A 28 5.94 16.88 -4.24
CA TRP A 28 7.05 16.19 -4.88
C TRP A 28 8.30 16.06 -3.98
N ARG A 29 8.43 16.90 -2.95
CA ARG A 29 9.47 16.78 -1.93
C ARG A 29 9.13 15.79 -0.82
N ALA A 30 7.85 15.50 -0.62
CA ALA A 30 7.42 14.56 0.40
C ALA A 30 7.84 13.13 0.03
N THR A 31 8.20 12.36 1.04
CA THR A 31 8.51 10.94 0.84
C THR A 31 7.22 10.11 0.80
N PRO A 32 7.20 8.97 0.09
CA PRO A 32 6.06 8.06 0.13
C PRO A 32 5.66 7.65 1.56
N ARG A 33 6.64 7.51 2.46
CA ARG A 33 6.39 7.20 3.88
C ARG A 33 5.57 8.29 4.57
N GLU A 34 5.86 9.55 4.30
CA GLU A 34 5.09 10.67 4.89
C GLU A 34 3.66 10.71 4.34
N LEU A 35 3.46 10.37 3.06
CA LEU A 35 2.12 10.22 2.50
C LEU A 35 1.33 9.10 3.18
N PHE A 36 1.96 7.95 3.45
CA PHE A 36 1.32 6.86 4.20
C PHE A 36 0.96 7.27 5.63
N VAL A 37 1.84 7.98 6.34
CA VAL A 37 1.52 8.46 7.69
C VAL A 37 0.36 9.47 7.66
N ALA A 38 0.33 10.37 6.68
CA ALA A 38 -0.78 11.31 6.52
C ALA A 38 -2.10 10.59 6.20
N TRP A 39 -2.05 9.57 5.35
CA TRP A 39 -3.19 8.72 5.01
C TRP A 39 -3.75 7.98 6.23
N GLU A 40 -2.88 7.38 7.05
CA GLU A 40 -3.25 6.71 8.31
C GLU A 40 -3.91 7.69 9.30
N GLY A 41 -3.37 8.90 9.41
CA GLY A 41 -3.91 9.96 10.25
C GLY A 41 -5.32 10.41 9.82
N LEU A 42 -5.59 10.45 8.51
CA LEU A 42 -6.89 10.85 7.96
C LEU A 42 -7.92 9.70 7.93
N SER A 43 -7.46 8.46 7.77
CA SER A 43 -8.31 7.26 7.72
C SER A 43 -8.75 6.77 9.11
N GLY A 44 -8.37 7.46 10.18
CA GLY A 44 -8.71 7.09 11.55
C GLY A 44 -7.96 5.86 12.08
N GLY A 45 -6.76 5.59 11.56
CA GLY A 45 -5.89 4.50 12.03
C GLY A 45 -6.23 3.12 11.48
N ARG A 46 -6.77 3.03 10.26
CA ARG A 46 -6.90 1.75 9.57
C ARG A 46 -5.56 1.35 8.97
N ARG A 47 -4.73 0.69 9.79
CA ARG A 47 -3.50 0.02 9.37
C ARG A 47 -3.75 -0.80 8.11
N VAL A 48 -3.05 -0.46 7.03
CA VAL A 48 -2.73 -1.45 6.00
C VAL A 48 -1.74 -2.41 6.65
N GLU A 49 -2.26 -3.49 7.24
CA GLU A 49 -1.35 -4.45 7.88
C GLU A 49 -0.48 -5.11 6.81
N PRO A 50 0.86 -5.12 7.00
CA PRO A 50 1.74 -5.87 6.13
C PRO A 50 1.30 -7.33 6.15
N VAL A 51 1.22 -7.95 4.97
CA VAL A 51 0.96 -9.39 4.83
C VAL A 51 1.93 -10.14 5.73
N VAL A 52 1.40 -10.76 6.77
CA VAL A 52 2.19 -11.51 7.76
C VAL A 52 2.56 -12.86 7.15
N GLY A 53 3.64 -13.48 7.60
CA GLY A 53 4.11 -14.77 7.05
C GLY A 53 3.05 -15.90 7.08
N SER A 54 2.03 -15.78 7.93
CA SER A 54 0.86 -16.66 7.95
C SER A 54 0.00 -16.58 6.70
N ASP A 55 -0.14 -15.38 6.11
CA ASP A 55 -0.89 -15.20 4.87
C ASP A 55 -0.13 -15.77 3.67
N LEU A 56 1.22 -15.69 3.70
CA LEU A 56 2.07 -16.36 2.73
C LEU A 56 1.91 -17.89 2.83
N MET A 57 1.93 -18.44 4.05
CA MET A 57 1.75 -19.88 4.28
C MET A 57 0.37 -20.36 3.81
N ARG A 58 -0.71 -19.61 4.11
CA ARG A 58 -2.05 -19.88 3.59
C ARG A 58 -2.10 -19.85 2.06
N MET A 59 -1.33 -18.97 1.43
CA MET A 59 -1.28 -18.88 -0.04
C MET A 59 -0.52 -20.05 -0.67
N MET A 60 0.55 -20.52 -0.03
CA MET A 60 1.29 -21.72 -0.44
C MET A 60 0.44 -23.00 -0.31
N GLU A 61 -0.42 -23.08 0.71
CA GLU A 61 -1.36 -24.19 0.88
C GLU A 61 -2.51 -24.15 -0.13
N ALA A 62 -2.99 -22.94 -0.47
CA ALA A 62 -4.11 -22.77 -1.40
C ALA A 62 -3.73 -22.97 -2.87
N PHE A 63 -2.47 -22.68 -3.24
CA PHE A 63 -1.94 -22.85 -4.59
C PHE A 63 -0.62 -23.61 -4.54
N PRO A 64 -0.67 -24.94 -4.33
CA PRO A 64 0.55 -25.76 -4.36
C PRO A 64 1.09 -25.81 -5.80
N ASP A 65 2.36 -25.47 -5.98
CA ASP A 65 2.99 -25.55 -7.29
C ASP A 65 3.03 -27.01 -7.77
N ALA A 66 2.49 -27.25 -8.96
CA ALA A 66 2.27 -28.58 -9.52
C ALA A 66 3.55 -29.34 -9.95
N ASN A 67 4.74 -28.91 -9.51
CA ASN A 67 6.01 -29.61 -9.80
C ASN A 67 6.70 -30.23 -8.58
N ALA A 68 6.09 -30.21 -7.40
CA ALA A 68 6.53 -31.05 -6.28
C ALA A 68 6.03 -32.50 -6.47
N SER A 69 6.37 -33.12 -7.59
CA SER A 69 6.22 -34.56 -7.80
C SER A 69 7.33 -35.03 -8.73
N SER A 70 7.98 -36.10 -8.27
CA SER A 70 9.12 -36.81 -8.84
C SER A 70 8.95 -37.24 -10.29
#